data_AF-A0A961HNE0-F1
#
_entry.id   AF-A0A961HNE0-F1
#
_cell.length_a   1.000
_cell.length_b   1.000
_cell.length_c   1.000
_cell.angle_alpha   90.00
_cell.angle_beta   90.00
_cell.angle_gamma   90.00
#
_symmetry.space_group_name_H-M   'P 1'
#
loop_
_entity.id
_entity.type
_entity.pdbx_description
1 polymer ?
#
loop_
_entity_poly.entity_id
_entity_poly.type
_entity_poly.pdbx_seq_one_letter_code
_entity_poly.pdbx_strand_id
1 'polypeptide(L)'
;MAAVPQTLEPVKLGSGYNTPWWASALKWGLIAAALALAAYVVQRLVANGSWLGVVITAFILLCILAVYATRRAIPMKYLLPGLILLVSLQIWPIVYTVATAFTNYGQGHTLSKQEAIDINVANSVKEVKGSERFKLSIAVPEGGDVATADLAFLLTKPDGSTYVGTKKGLEPLPADGVEKTDTGKITKAPGYTILNAREANKRSADLKAFAVPVSDTAGIKSVGISAAFQGAPTLKYDAAADTMTDTSVTPNVVYSPKNAYFTAPDGKTLATGWKENVGTKNFKTLLTNETIRAGFLKIFLWNVAFAAISVLSTFLLGMLLALLFNDPKLKGKGF
;
A
#
# COMPACT_ATOMS: atom_id res chain seq x y z
N MET A 1 32.89 -45.14 49.04
CA MET A 1 33.10 -45.06 47.58
C MET A 1 32.19 -46.07 46.92
N ALA A 2 31.01 -45.64 46.45
CA ALA A 2 30.10 -46.50 45.72
C ALA A 2 30.45 -46.42 44.22
N ALA A 3 30.57 -47.58 43.58
CA ALA A 3 31.02 -47.73 42.20
C ALA A 3 30.08 -47.00 41.22
N VAL A 4 30.65 -46.17 40.35
CA VAL A 4 29.98 -45.57 39.20
C VAL A 4 29.79 -46.69 38.15
N PRO A 5 28.56 -47.03 37.74
CA PRO A 5 28.35 -47.98 36.65
C PRO A 5 28.88 -47.37 35.35
N GLN A 6 29.83 -48.07 34.74
CA GLN A 6 30.40 -47.73 33.45
C GLN A 6 29.37 -47.88 32.32
N THR A 7 29.43 -46.91 31.39
CA THR A 7 28.99 -46.96 29.98
C THR A 7 27.51 -47.25 29.70
N LEU A 8 26.73 -46.18 29.56
CA LEU A 8 25.55 -46.19 28.70
C LEU A 8 26.02 -46.35 27.25
N GLU A 9 26.01 -47.59 26.73
CA GLU A 9 26.12 -47.79 25.29
C GLU A 9 24.99 -47.01 24.60
N PRO A 10 25.25 -46.26 23.51
CA PRO A 10 24.18 -45.65 22.76
C PRO A 10 23.32 -46.77 22.20
N VAL A 11 22.05 -46.82 22.63
CA VAL A 11 21.04 -47.71 22.05
C VAL A 11 21.06 -47.47 20.55
N LYS A 12 21.65 -48.40 19.80
CA LYS A 12 21.53 -48.46 18.35
C LYS A 12 20.07 -48.79 18.08
N LEU A 13 19.25 -47.74 17.93
CA LEU A 13 17.88 -47.86 17.44
C LEU A 13 17.95 -48.65 16.14
N GLY A 14 17.53 -49.93 16.21
CA GLY A 14 17.61 -50.86 15.10
C GLY A 14 16.94 -50.28 13.87
N SER A 15 17.59 -50.47 12.72
CA SER A 15 17.12 -50.06 11.38
C SER A 15 15.91 -50.87 10.88
N GLY A 16 15.01 -51.29 11.77
CA GLY A 16 14.00 -52.33 11.52
C GLY A 16 12.56 -51.85 11.39
N TYR A 17 12.26 -50.55 11.50
CA TYR A 17 10.92 -50.05 11.21
C TYR A 17 10.81 -49.66 9.73
N ASN A 18 10.31 -50.57 8.90
CA ASN A 18 9.84 -50.23 7.56
C ASN A 18 8.78 -49.13 7.70
N THR A 19 9.08 -47.94 7.17
CA THR A 19 8.16 -46.82 7.21
C THR A 19 6.89 -47.27 6.48
N PRO A 20 5.72 -47.27 7.13
CA PRO A 20 4.53 -47.81 6.50
C PRO A 20 4.21 -47.01 5.23
N TRP A 21 3.73 -47.70 4.20
CA TRP A 21 3.56 -47.14 2.84
C TRP A 21 2.70 -45.87 2.85
N TRP A 22 1.68 -45.80 3.71
CA TRP A 22 0.81 -44.64 3.88
C TRP A 22 1.55 -43.41 4.39
N ALA A 23 2.55 -43.57 5.28
CA ALA A 23 3.33 -42.46 5.82
C ALA A 23 4.28 -41.89 4.76
N SER A 24 4.83 -42.76 3.91
CA SER A 24 5.65 -42.33 2.76
C SER A 24 4.80 -41.64 1.69
N ALA A 25 3.60 -42.19 1.39
CA ALA A 25 2.65 -41.58 0.46
C ALA A 25 2.17 -40.21 0.96
N LEU A 26 1.82 -40.09 2.24
CA LEU A 26 1.42 -38.83 2.86
C LEU A 26 2.55 -37.79 2.80
N LYS A 27 3.78 -38.17 3.13
CA LYS A 27 4.95 -37.28 3.04
C LYS A 27 5.12 -36.70 1.63
N TRP A 28 5.14 -37.56 0.62
CA TRP A 28 5.30 -37.11 -0.78
C TRP A 28 4.08 -36.34 -1.27
N GLY A 29 2.88 -36.70 -0.84
CA GLY A 29 1.65 -35.94 -1.09
C GLY A 29 1.73 -34.51 -0.53
N LEU A 30 2.21 -34.34 0.71
CA LEU A 30 2.40 -33.01 1.30
C LEU A 30 3.49 -32.20 0.59
N ILE A 31 4.58 -32.84 0.16
CA ILE A 31 5.63 -32.16 -0.62
C ILE A 31 5.08 -31.73 -1.99
N ALA A 32 4.32 -32.59 -2.67
CA ALA A 32 3.67 -32.26 -3.94
C ALA A 32 2.65 -31.12 -3.78
N ALA A 33 1.87 -31.13 -2.70
CA ALA A 33 0.95 -30.04 -2.38
C ALA A 33 1.69 -28.72 -2.11
N ALA A 34 2.79 -28.76 -1.36
CA ALA A 34 3.62 -27.58 -1.11
C ALA A 34 4.24 -27.03 -2.41
N LEU A 35 4.68 -27.91 -3.32
CA LEU A 35 5.17 -27.53 -4.64
C LEU A 35 4.07 -26.87 -5.49
N ALA A 36 2.87 -27.46 -5.54
CA ALA A 36 1.74 -26.91 -6.26
C ALA A 36 1.32 -25.54 -5.70
N LEU A 37 1.27 -25.41 -4.38
CA LEU A 37 0.98 -24.13 -3.72
C LEU A 37 2.05 -23.08 -4.02
N ALA A 38 3.33 -23.44 -3.92
CA ALA A 38 4.42 -22.52 -4.23
C ALA A 38 4.41 -22.08 -5.69
N ALA A 39 4.13 -22.99 -6.64
CA ALA A 39 3.98 -22.65 -8.05
C ALA A 39 2.82 -21.68 -8.29
N TYR A 40 1.66 -21.91 -7.65
CA TYR A 40 0.52 -21.00 -7.70
C TYR A 40 0.87 -19.60 -7.15
N VAL A 41 1.55 -19.55 -5.99
CA VAL A 41 1.99 -18.29 -5.38
C VAL A 41 2.98 -17.56 -6.28
N VAL A 42 3.98 -18.26 -6.83
CA VAL A 42 4.96 -17.68 -7.77
C VAL A 42 4.26 -17.12 -9.00
N GLN A 43 3.29 -17.84 -9.59
CA GLN A 43 2.53 -17.34 -10.74
C GLN A 43 1.81 -16.02 -10.42
N ARG A 44 1.18 -15.93 -9.24
CA ARG A 44 0.54 -14.68 -8.77
C ARG A 44 1.55 -13.55 -8.55
N LEU A 45 2.72 -13.85 -7.99
CA LEU A 45 3.76 -12.87 -7.73
C LEU A 45 4.38 -12.32 -9.04
N VAL A 46 4.61 -13.19 -10.03
CA VAL A 46 5.08 -12.79 -11.37
C VAL A 46 4.04 -11.92 -12.07
N ALA A 47 2.76 -12.28 -12.02
CA ALA A 47 1.67 -11.49 -12.61
C ALA A 47 1.58 -10.07 -12.00
N ASN A 48 1.94 -9.94 -10.72
CA ASN A 48 1.98 -8.66 -10.00
C ASN A 48 3.33 -7.94 -10.10
N GLY A 49 4.31 -8.46 -10.86
CA GLY A 49 5.64 -7.86 -11.01
C GLY A 49 6.54 -7.94 -9.76
N SER A 50 6.17 -8.71 -8.74
CA SER A 50 6.88 -8.79 -7.46
C SER A 50 8.02 -9.81 -7.48
N TRP A 51 9.11 -9.47 -8.17
CA TRP A 51 10.28 -10.36 -8.32
C TRP A 51 10.96 -10.73 -7.00
N LEU A 52 10.98 -9.81 -6.04
CA LEU A 52 11.54 -10.08 -4.71
C LEU A 52 10.73 -11.17 -3.99
N GLY A 53 9.40 -11.12 -4.09
CA GLY A 53 8.52 -12.16 -3.55
C GLY A 53 8.82 -13.52 -4.17
N VAL A 54 9.02 -13.58 -5.49
CA VAL A 54 9.35 -14.82 -6.21
C VAL A 54 10.62 -15.47 -5.67
N VAL A 55 11.68 -14.67 -5.49
CA VAL A 55 12.97 -15.15 -4.96
C VAL A 55 12.80 -15.71 -3.54
N ILE A 56 12.06 -15.01 -2.68
CA ILE A 56 11.79 -15.48 -1.31
C ILE A 56 10.99 -16.78 -1.30
N THR A 57 9.91 -16.87 -2.08
CA THR A 57 9.08 -18.08 -2.15
C THR A 57 9.90 -19.27 -2.68
N ALA A 58 10.71 -19.07 -3.72
CA ALA A 58 11.59 -20.10 -4.26
C ALA A 58 12.64 -20.55 -3.23
N PHE A 59 13.21 -19.61 -2.47
CA PHE A 59 14.18 -19.91 -1.41
C PHE A 59 13.56 -20.73 -0.26
N ILE A 60 12.34 -20.38 0.18
CA ILE A 60 11.62 -21.13 1.21
C ILE A 60 11.30 -22.55 0.70
N LEU A 61 10.82 -22.67 -0.54
CA LEU A 61 10.54 -23.96 -1.16
C LEU A 61 11.80 -24.82 -1.24
N LEU A 62 12.94 -24.24 -1.64
CA LEU A 62 14.23 -24.92 -1.67
C LEU A 62 14.62 -25.43 -0.28
N CYS A 63 14.44 -24.63 0.77
CA CYS A 63 14.67 -25.04 2.16
C CYS A 63 13.78 -26.22 2.57
N ILE A 64 12.48 -26.16 2.23
CA ILE A 64 11.52 -27.24 2.50
C ILE A 64 11.96 -28.53 1.80
N LEU A 65 12.31 -28.47 0.51
CA LEU A 65 12.77 -29.62 -0.25
C LEU A 65 14.07 -30.19 0.33
N ALA A 66 15.07 -29.35 0.59
CA ALA A 66 16.35 -29.77 1.15
C ALA A 66 16.20 -30.50 2.49
N VAL A 67 15.29 -30.03 3.36
CA VAL A 67 15.08 -30.59 4.70
C VAL A 67 14.16 -31.82 4.68
N TYR A 68 13.02 -31.76 3.98
CA TYR A 68 12.02 -32.83 4.03
C TYR A 68 12.25 -33.93 2.99
N ALA A 69 12.85 -33.65 1.83
CA ALA A 69 13.17 -34.69 0.85
C ALA A 69 14.34 -35.57 1.33
N THR A 70 15.32 -35.00 2.06
CA THR A 70 16.49 -35.75 2.53
C THR A 70 16.24 -36.52 3.84
N ARG A 71 16.96 -37.62 4.05
CA ARG A 71 16.91 -38.40 5.31
C ARG A 71 17.87 -37.89 6.39
N ARG A 72 18.88 -37.09 6.02
CA ARG A 72 19.97 -36.66 6.92
C ARG A 72 19.58 -35.55 7.89
N ALA A 73 18.71 -34.62 7.47
CA ALA A 73 18.38 -33.42 8.23
C ALA A 73 17.23 -33.64 9.25
N ILE A 74 17.35 -34.64 10.13
CA ILE A 74 16.29 -34.97 11.11
C ILE A 74 16.01 -33.79 12.06
N PRO A 75 17.01 -33.12 12.69
CA PRO A 75 16.74 -32.00 13.59
C PRO A 75 16.04 -30.82 12.89
N MET A 76 16.44 -30.52 11.65
CA MET A 76 15.87 -29.41 10.88
C MET A 76 14.39 -29.60 10.55
N LYS A 77 13.87 -30.84 10.49
CA LYS A 77 12.44 -31.08 10.24
C LYS A 77 11.54 -30.55 11.36
N TYR A 78 12.06 -30.45 12.58
CA TYR A 78 11.37 -29.89 13.74
C TYR A 78 11.58 -28.37 13.84
N LEU A 79 12.78 -27.89 13.48
CA LEU A 79 13.11 -26.47 13.57
C LEU A 79 12.58 -25.63 12.41
N LEU A 80 12.56 -26.17 11.18
CA LEU A 80 12.28 -25.39 9.98
C LEU A 80 10.92 -24.67 10.02
N PRO A 81 9.81 -25.29 10.45
CA PRO A 81 8.53 -24.57 10.57
C PRO A 81 8.63 -23.39 11.54
N GLY A 82 9.26 -23.60 12.71
CA GLY A 82 9.47 -22.54 13.70
C GLY A 82 10.39 -21.43 13.20
N LEU A 83 11.45 -21.78 12.44
CA LEU A 83 12.37 -20.81 11.84
C LEU A 83 11.69 -19.97 10.77
N ILE A 84 10.85 -20.57 9.92
CA ILE A 84 10.09 -19.82 8.92
C ILE A 84 9.17 -18.81 9.61
N LEU A 85 8.45 -19.24 10.66
CA LEU A 85 7.61 -18.34 11.45
C LEU A 85 8.42 -17.24 12.15
N LEU A 86 9.54 -17.59 12.78
CA LEU A 86 10.42 -16.63 13.45
C LEU A 86 10.95 -15.59 12.46
N VAL A 87 11.42 -15.99 11.28
CA VAL A 87 11.95 -15.05 10.29
C VAL A 87 10.83 -14.17 9.74
N SER A 88 9.69 -14.77 9.41
CA SER A 88 8.59 -14.05 8.75
C SER A 88 7.82 -13.13 9.69
N LEU A 89 7.63 -13.54 10.95
CA LEU A 89 6.79 -12.83 11.93
C LEU A 89 7.59 -12.01 12.95
N GLN A 90 8.86 -12.35 13.21
CA GLN A 90 9.68 -11.62 14.17
C GLN A 90 10.80 -10.84 13.49
N ILE A 91 11.64 -11.51 12.69
CA ILE A 91 12.80 -10.86 12.06
C ILE A 91 12.37 -9.85 11.01
N TRP A 92 11.41 -10.19 10.16
CA TRP A 92 10.95 -9.29 9.10
C TRP A 92 10.39 -7.97 9.64
N PRO A 93 9.47 -7.95 10.63
CA PRO A 93 9.04 -6.69 11.24
C PRO A 93 10.17 -5.89 11.89
N ILE A 94 11.16 -6.55 12.51
CA ILE A 94 12.34 -5.88 13.07
C ILE A 94 13.14 -5.21 11.95
N VAL A 95 13.49 -5.93 10.89
CA VAL A 95 14.25 -5.40 9.74
C VAL A 95 13.49 -4.27 9.08
N TYR A 96 12.18 -4.42 8.87
CA TYR A 96 11.33 -3.38 8.31
C TYR A 96 11.30 -2.12 9.20
N THR A 97 11.21 -2.28 10.52
CA THR A 97 11.23 -1.17 11.47
C THR A 97 12.58 -0.45 11.43
N VAL A 98 13.69 -1.18 11.42
CA VAL A 98 15.04 -0.62 11.30
C VAL A 98 15.20 0.11 9.97
N ALA A 99 14.81 -0.49 8.86
CA ALA A 99 14.85 0.15 7.55
C ALA A 99 14.01 1.43 7.51
N THR A 100 12.82 1.40 8.08
CA THR A 100 11.93 2.57 8.19
C THR A 100 12.55 3.68 9.03
N ALA A 101 13.34 3.35 10.06
CA ALA A 101 14.03 4.33 10.90
C ALA A 101 15.09 5.17 10.14
N PHE A 102 15.57 4.71 8.98
CA PHE A 102 16.44 5.49 8.09
C PHE A 102 15.67 6.36 7.09
N THR A 103 14.35 6.32 7.09
CA THR A 103 13.50 7.10 6.17
C THR A 103 12.79 8.25 6.90
N ASN A 104 12.25 9.20 6.14
CA ASN A 104 11.34 10.23 6.66
C ASN A 104 9.88 9.76 6.78
N TYR A 105 9.63 8.44 6.85
CA TYR A 105 8.27 7.91 6.89
C TYR A 105 7.47 8.51 8.05
N GLY A 106 6.35 9.14 7.72
CA GLY A 106 5.53 9.89 8.66
C GLY A 106 4.46 10.71 7.95
N GLN A 107 3.90 11.69 8.64
CA GLN A 107 2.85 12.56 8.09
C GLN A 107 3.36 13.29 6.84
N GLY A 108 2.65 13.14 5.72
CA GLY A 108 3.00 13.73 4.42
C GLY A 108 4.04 12.96 3.59
N HIS A 109 4.59 11.85 4.09
CA HIS A 109 5.70 11.11 3.47
C HIS A 109 5.49 9.59 3.45
N THR A 110 4.29 9.16 3.05
CA THR A 110 3.94 7.74 2.97
C THR A 110 4.04 7.17 1.55
N LEU A 111 4.03 8.06 0.57
CA LEU A 111 3.95 7.74 -0.85
C LEU A 111 5.34 7.59 -1.47
N SER A 112 5.44 6.89 -2.59
CA SER A 112 6.59 6.96 -3.47
C SER A 112 6.68 8.34 -4.14
N LYS A 113 7.85 8.66 -4.67
CA LYS A 113 8.05 9.91 -5.40
C LYS A 113 7.16 10.02 -6.64
N GLN A 114 6.97 8.91 -7.37
CA GLN A 114 6.10 8.89 -8.54
C GLN A 114 4.64 9.15 -8.16
N GLU A 115 4.12 8.48 -7.13
CA GLU A 115 2.76 8.71 -6.64
C GLU A 115 2.57 10.16 -6.16
N ALA A 116 3.59 10.74 -5.51
CA ALA A 116 3.55 12.14 -5.10
C ALA A 116 3.51 13.10 -6.31
N ILE A 117 4.29 12.82 -7.37
CA ILE A 117 4.24 13.57 -8.63
C ILE A 117 2.83 13.50 -9.23
N ASP A 118 2.29 12.30 -9.38
CA ASP A 118 1.00 12.06 -10.02
C ASP A 118 -0.13 12.77 -9.26
N ILE A 119 -0.12 12.72 -7.92
CA ILE A 119 -1.10 13.41 -7.07
C ILE A 119 -0.95 14.93 -7.17
N ASN A 120 0.28 15.46 -7.16
CA ASN A 120 0.51 16.90 -7.29
C ASN A 120 0.03 17.40 -8.67
N VAL A 121 0.31 16.67 -9.76
CA VAL A 121 -0.21 16.99 -11.10
C VAL A 121 -1.74 16.92 -11.11
N ALA A 122 -2.35 15.87 -10.58
CA ALA A 122 -3.80 15.70 -10.53
C ALA A 122 -4.50 16.81 -9.72
N ASN A 123 -3.88 17.26 -8.62
CA ASN A 123 -4.38 18.36 -7.79
C ASN A 123 -4.19 19.74 -8.42
N SER A 124 -3.32 19.87 -9.43
CA SER A 124 -3.06 21.13 -10.13
C SER A 124 -4.01 21.40 -11.29
N VAL A 125 -5.02 20.56 -11.51
CA VAL A 125 -5.99 20.76 -12.59
C VAL A 125 -6.81 22.01 -12.31
N LYS A 126 -6.58 23.05 -13.11
CA LYS A 126 -7.37 24.28 -13.10
C LYS A 126 -8.08 24.44 -14.44
N GLU A 127 -9.13 25.26 -14.45
CA GLU A 127 -9.75 25.74 -15.68
C GLU A 127 -8.68 26.44 -16.52
N VAL A 128 -8.49 26.00 -17.76
CA VAL A 128 -7.50 26.61 -18.65
C VAL A 128 -7.95 28.05 -18.92
N LYS A 129 -7.08 29.03 -18.68
CA LYS A 129 -7.43 30.45 -18.81
C LYS A 129 -7.83 30.74 -20.26
N GLY A 130 -9.09 31.12 -20.48
CA GLY A 130 -9.67 31.30 -21.82
C GLY A 130 -10.35 30.05 -22.40
N SER A 131 -10.46 28.95 -21.64
CA SER A 131 -11.26 27.80 -22.08
C SER A 131 -12.71 28.19 -22.13
N GLU A 132 -13.27 28.07 -23.32
CA GLU A 132 -14.68 28.25 -23.56
C GLU A 132 -15.48 27.25 -22.72
N ARG A 133 -16.50 27.76 -22.00
CA ARG A 133 -17.42 26.90 -21.27
C ARG A 133 -18.29 26.16 -22.26
N PHE A 134 -18.19 24.83 -22.24
CA PHE A 134 -19.09 23.97 -22.99
C PHE A 134 -20.46 23.98 -22.33
N LYS A 135 -21.52 24.03 -23.13
CA LYS A 135 -22.86 23.68 -22.65
C LYS A 135 -22.90 22.17 -22.46
N LEU A 136 -23.29 21.73 -21.28
CA LEU A 136 -23.32 20.32 -20.91
C LEU A 136 -24.76 19.82 -20.81
N SER A 137 -25.00 18.67 -21.43
CA SER A 137 -26.11 17.78 -21.10
C SER A 137 -25.54 16.43 -20.67
N ILE A 138 -25.98 15.94 -19.52
CA ILE A 138 -25.51 14.66 -18.97
C ILE A 138 -26.44 13.58 -19.53
N ALA A 139 -25.88 12.54 -20.12
CA ALA A 139 -26.63 11.46 -20.71
C ALA A 139 -26.06 10.09 -20.32
N VAL A 140 -26.84 9.05 -20.56
CA VAL A 140 -26.43 7.64 -20.53
C VAL A 140 -26.69 7.01 -21.91
N PRO A 141 -25.98 5.95 -22.30
CA PRO A 141 -26.29 5.20 -23.51
C PRO A 141 -27.75 4.75 -23.53
N GLU A 142 -28.38 4.82 -24.69
CA GLU A 142 -29.77 4.41 -24.88
C GLU A 142 -29.97 2.92 -24.49
N GLY A 143 -31.00 2.64 -23.70
CA GLY A 143 -31.25 1.32 -23.12
C GLY A 143 -30.45 1.00 -21.84
N GLY A 144 -29.56 1.90 -21.41
CA GLY A 144 -28.87 1.82 -20.12
C GLY A 144 -29.75 2.29 -18.96
N ASP A 145 -29.57 1.68 -17.78
CA ASP A 145 -30.19 2.16 -16.56
C ASP A 145 -29.62 3.53 -16.15
N VAL A 146 -30.49 4.52 -16.08
CA VAL A 146 -30.25 5.91 -15.65
C VAL A 146 -29.39 5.98 -14.37
N ALA A 147 -29.58 5.05 -13.44
CA ALA A 147 -28.88 5.03 -12.15
C ALA A 147 -27.45 4.46 -12.22
N THR A 148 -27.16 3.53 -13.13
CA THR A 148 -25.93 2.71 -13.08
C THR A 148 -25.11 2.70 -14.36
N ALA A 149 -25.69 3.06 -15.50
CA ALA A 149 -25.02 3.07 -16.79
C ALA A 149 -23.86 4.10 -16.83
N ASP A 150 -22.88 3.86 -17.70
CA ASP A 150 -21.77 4.78 -17.89
C ASP A 150 -22.27 6.17 -18.32
N LEU A 151 -21.71 7.22 -17.72
CA LEU A 151 -22.05 8.59 -18.06
C LEU A 151 -21.43 8.98 -19.41
N ALA A 152 -22.17 9.79 -20.16
CA ALA A 152 -21.71 10.48 -21.36
C ALA A 152 -22.00 11.98 -21.23
N PHE A 153 -21.02 12.80 -21.58
CA PHE A 153 -21.17 14.25 -21.60
C PHE A 153 -21.46 14.70 -23.03
N LEU A 154 -22.68 15.18 -23.27
CA LEU A 154 -23.03 15.83 -24.52
C LEU A 154 -22.63 17.30 -24.39
N LEU A 155 -21.69 17.72 -25.24
CA LEU A 155 -20.99 19.00 -25.14
C LEU A 155 -21.24 19.83 -26.39
N THR A 156 -21.63 21.09 -26.21
CA THR A 156 -21.70 22.08 -27.30
C THR A 156 -20.67 23.18 -27.03
N LYS A 157 -19.80 23.43 -28.01
CA LYS A 157 -18.86 24.56 -28.00
C LYS A 157 -19.58 25.87 -28.37
N PRO A 158 -19.03 27.05 -28.01
CA PRO A 158 -19.54 28.34 -28.48
C PRO A 158 -19.55 28.51 -30.00
N ASP A 159 -18.67 27.82 -30.72
CA ASP A 159 -18.68 27.74 -32.20
C ASP A 159 -19.88 26.95 -32.77
N GLY A 160 -20.73 26.38 -31.92
CA GLY A 160 -21.92 25.61 -32.28
C GLY A 160 -21.69 24.12 -32.53
N SER A 161 -20.44 23.67 -32.58
CA SER A 161 -20.07 22.26 -32.80
C SER A 161 -20.38 21.39 -31.59
N THR A 162 -20.78 20.14 -31.86
CA THR A 162 -21.23 19.18 -30.84
C THR A 162 -20.32 17.99 -30.74
N TYR A 163 -20.11 17.54 -29.51
CA TYR A 163 -19.28 16.40 -29.18
C TYR A 163 -19.95 15.54 -28.13
N VAL A 164 -19.58 14.26 -28.12
CA VAL A 164 -19.86 13.35 -27.04
C VAL A 164 -18.56 12.97 -26.34
N GLY A 165 -18.54 13.17 -25.03
CA GLY A 165 -17.45 12.82 -24.16
C GLY A 165 -17.77 11.56 -23.37
N THR A 166 -16.98 10.51 -23.57
CA THR A 166 -17.05 9.26 -22.79
C THR A 166 -15.73 9.03 -22.07
N LYS A 167 -15.61 7.97 -21.26
CA LYS A 167 -14.32 7.55 -20.68
C LYS A 167 -13.25 7.23 -21.73
N LYS A 168 -13.65 6.97 -22.98
CA LYS A 168 -12.73 6.64 -24.09
C LYS A 168 -12.16 7.88 -24.77
N GLY A 169 -12.81 9.05 -24.63
CA GLY A 169 -12.39 10.28 -25.29
C GLY A 169 -13.54 11.19 -25.69
N LEU A 170 -13.18 12.25 -26.41
CA LEU A 170 -14.10 13.20 -27.02
C LEU A 170 -14.28 12.87 -28.51
N GLU A 171 -15.49 12.53 -28.93
CA GLU A 171 -15.83 12.23 -30.32
C GLU A 171 -16.83 13.27 -30.87
N PRO A 172 -16.78 13.61 -32.17
CA PRO A 172 -17.77 14.49 -32.77
C PRO A 172 -19.15 13.83 -32.75
N LEU A 173 -20.16 14.55 -32.26
CA LEU A 173 -21.55 14.08 -32.29
C LEU A 173 -22.17 14.54 -33.61
N PRO A 174 -22.61 13.62 -34.50
CA PRO A 174 -23.26 13.96 -35.76
C PRO A 174 -24.46 14.88 -35.51
N ALA A 175 -24.63 15.91 -36.36
CA ALA A 175 -25.74 16.85 -36.22
C ALA A 175 -27.11 16.21 -36.52
N ASP A 176 -27.12 15.08 -37.23
CA ASP A 176 -28.34 14.38 -37.61
C ASP A 176 -29.06 13.83 -36.37
N GLY A 177 -30.29 14.32 -36.13
CA GLY A 177 -31.13 13.89 -35.01
C GLY A 177 -30.81 14.52 -33.65
N VAL A 178 -29.87 15.48 -33.59
CA VAL A 178 -29.56 16.23 -32.37
C VAL A 178 -30.43 17.48 -32.27
N GLU A 179 -31.25 17.56 -31.22
CA GLU A 179 -32.04 18.76 -30.91
C GLU A 179 -31.33 19.61 -29.85
N LYS A 180 -31.30 20.92 -30.06
CA LYS A 180 -30.66 21.90 -29.16
C LYS A 180 -31.66 22.98 -28.76
N THR A 181 -31.51 23.51 -27.55
CA THR A 181 -32.14 24.78 -27.16
C THR A 181 -31.46 25.97 -27.85
N ASP A 182 -32.12 27.12 -27.86
CA ASP A 182 -31.55 28.41 -28.31
C ASP A 182 -30.26 28.80 -27.57
N THR A 183 -30.06 28.22 -26.37
CA THR A 183 -28.88 28.41 -25.52
C THR A 183 -27.77 27.38 -25.78
N GLY A 184 -27.91 26.54 -26.81
CA GLY A 184 -26.94 25.53 -27.23
C GLY A 184 -26.93 24.25 -26.41
N LYS A 185 -27.91 24.05 -25.52
CA LYS A 185 -27.99 22.84 -24.68
C LYS A 185 -28.69 21.72 -25.46
N ILE A 186 -28.05 20.55 -25.55
CA ILE A 186 -28.61 19.40 -26.27
C ILE A 186 -29.78 18.81 -25.46
N THR A 187 -30.96 18.71 -26.07
CA THR A 187 -32.19 18.15 -25.47
C THR A 187 -32.52 16.76 -25.99
N LYS A 188 -31.91 16.36 -27.12
CA LYS A 188 -32.04 15.02 -27.70
C LYS A 188 -30.78 14.69 -28.50
N ALA A 189 -30.29 13.47 -28.39
CA ALA A 189 -29.21 12.96 -29.21
C ALA A 189 -29.45 11.46 -29.52
N PRO A 190 -29.23 11.00 -30.76
CA PRO A 190 -29.39 9.58 -31.09
C PRO A 190 -28.43 8.70 -30.27
N GLY A 191 -28.90 7.56 -29.76
CA GLY A 191 -28.08 6.63 -28.99
C GLY A 191 -27.83 7.04 -27.53
N TYR A 192 -28.42 8.14 -27.06
CA TYR A 192 -28.25 8.64 -25.71
C TYR A 192 -29.56 9.10 -25.07
N THR A 193 -29.79 8.68 -23.83
CA THR A 193 -30.88 9.17 -22.98
C THR A 193 -30.36 10.26 -22.05
N ILE A 194 -30.88 11.49 -22.20
CA ILE A 194 -30.45 12.65 -21.40
C ILE A 194 -31.10 12.59 -20.01
N LEU A 195 -30.27 12.72 -18.98
CA LEU A 195 -30.69 12.75 -17.59
C LEU A 195 -31.33 14.10 -17.25
N ASN A 196 -32.44 14.07 -16.52
CA ASN A 196 -32.99 15.29 -15.94
C ASN A 196 -32.18 15.75 -14.71
N ALA A 197 -32.44 16.96 -14.22
CA ALA A 197 -31.68 17.54 -13.12
C ALA A 197 -31.72 16.69 -11.84
N ARG A 198 -32.84 15.99 -11.56
CA ARG A 198 -32.98 15.16 -10.36
C ARG A 198 -32.13 13.89 -10.46
N GLU A 199 -32.10 13.26 -11.62
CA GLU A 199 -31.30 12.06 -11.90
C GLU A 199 -29.80 12.37 -11.89
N ALA A 200 -29.39 13.45 -12.57
CA ALA A 200 -28.01 13.92 -12.55
C ALA A 200 -27.53 14.22 -11.12
N ASN A 201 -28.35 14.91 -10.31
CA ASN A 201 -28.00 15.21 -8.92
C ASN A 201 -27.88 13.96 -8.04
N LYS A 202 -28.69 12.91 -8.28
CA LYS A 202 -28.53 11.63 -7.58
C LYS A 202 -27.17 10.98 -7.86
N ARG A 203 -26.59 11.25 -9.04
CA ARG A 203 -25.27 10.75 -9.47
C ARG A 203 -24.13 11.74 -9.25
N SER A 204 -24.27 12.66 -8.29
CA SER A 204 -23.26 13.69 -7.99
C SER A 204 -21.86 13.13 -7.69
N ALA A 205 -21.76 11.96 -7.07
CA ALA A 205 -20.48 11.30 -6.80
C ALA A 205 -19.81 10.83 -8.10
N ASP A 206 -20.56 10.15 -8.96
CA ASP A 206 -20.11 9.71 -10.28
C ASP A 206 -19.68 10.90 -11.14
N LEU A 207 -20.47 11.98 -11.15
CA LEU A 207 -20.17 13.21 -11.89
C LEU A 207 -18.89 13.89 -11.42
N LYS A 208 -18.61 13.86 -10.11
CA LYS A 208 -17.34 14.40 -9.57
C LYS A 208 -16.13 13.56 -9.98
N ALA A 209 -16.30 12.25 -10.11
CA ALA A 209 -15.24 11.33 -10.53
C ALA A 209 -15.08 11.26 -12.06
N PHE A 210 -16.13 11.60 -12.81
CA PHE A 210 -16.14 11.52 -14.26
C PHE A 210 -15.40 12.70 -14.90
N ALA A 211 -14.47 12.38 -15.81
CA ALA A 211 -13.77 13.33 -16.66
C ALA A 211 -13.64 12.72 -18.05
N VAL A 212 -13.85 13.54 -19.08
CA VAL A 212 -13.68 13.13 -20.47
C VAL A 212 -12.24 13.43 -20.87
N PRO A 213 -11.41 12.43 -21.20
CA PRO A 213 -10.04 12.68 -21.64
C PRO A 213 -10.06 13.34 -23.03
N VAL A 214 -9.36 14.46 -23.18
CA VAL A 214 -9.17 15.15 -24.47
C VAL A 214 -7.74 15.01 -24.96
N SER A 215 -6.79 14.89 -24.03
CA SER A 215 -5.41 14.48 -24.27
C SER A 215 -4.87 13.74 -23.05
N ASP A 216 -3.62 13.27 -23.12
CA ASP A 216 -2.94 12.60 -22.00
C ASP A 216 -2.91 13.43 -20.72
N THR A 217 -2.98 14.76 -20.85
CA THR A 217 -2.90 15.69 -19.73
C THR A 217 -4.15 16.53 -19.55
N ALA A 218 -5.06 16.65 -20.51
CA ALA A 218 -6.23 17.52 -20.40
C ALA A 218 -7.54 16.73 -20.45
N GLY A 219 -8.49 17.13 -19.61
CA GLY A 219 -9.81 16.51 -19.57
C GLY A 219 -10.92 17.52 -19.35
N ILE A 220 -12.11 17.22 -19.87
CA ILE A 220 -13.31 18.04 -19.66
C ILE A 220 -14.02 17.55 -18.39
N LYS A 221 -14.25 18.47 -17.46
CA LYS A 221 -14.98 18.25 -16.21
C LYS A 221 -16.23 19.12 -16.15
N SER A 222 -17.28 18.61 -15.51
CA SER A 222 -18.53 19.34 -15.33
C SER A 222 -18.43 20.40 -14.22
N VAL A 223 -19.02 21.57 -14.44
CA VAL A 223 -19.35 22.57 -13.42
C VAL A 223 -20.86 22.59 -13.26
N GLY A 224 -21.34 21.94 -12.21
CA GLY A 224 -22.78 21.65 -12.05
C GLY A 224 -23.27 20.66 -13.12
N ILE A 225 -24.51 20.85 -13.57
CA ILE A 225 -25.20 19.94 -14.51
C ILE A 225 -25.43 20.54 -15.91
N SER A 226 -24.93 21.75 -16.16
CA SER A 226 -25.25 22.54 -17.36
C SER A 226 -24.04 23.16 -18.04
N ALA A 227 -22.87 23.11 -17.41
CA ALA A 227 -21.63 23.58 -17.99
C ALA A 227 -20.52 22.55 -17.78
N ALA A 228 -19.56 22.54 -18.69
CA ALA A 228 -18.31 21.84 -18.50
C ALA A 228 -17.16 22.75 -18.96
N PHE A 229 -15.97 22.51 -18.43
CA PHE A 229 -14.76 23.23 -18.81
C PHE A 229 -13.65 22.23 -19.09
N GLN A 230 -12.73 22.64 -19.96
CA GLN A 230 -11.49 21.89 -20.15
C GLN A 230 -10.52 22.26 -19.03
N GLY A 231 -10.22 21.29 -18.18
CA GLY A 231 -9.19 21.39 -17.16
C GLY A 231 -7.88 20.81 -17.68
N ALA A 232 -6.78 21.52 -17.43
CA ALA A 232 -5.44 20.98 -17.61
C ALA A 232 -4.64 21.16 -16.31
N PRO A 233 -3.77 20.21 -15.95
CA PRO A 233 -2.78 20.37 -14.91
C PRO A 233 -1.96 21.62 -15.20
N THR A 234 -1.86 22.51 -14.22
CA THR A 234 -0.95 23.64 -14.31
C THR A 234 0.46 23.28 -13.86
N LEU A 235 0.64 22.13 -13.22
CA LEU A 235 1.96 21.57 -12.94
C LEU A 235 2.37 20.58 -14.02
N LYS A 236 3.55 20.79 -14.60
CA LYS A 236 4.21 19.86 -15.50
C LYS A 236 5.48 19.32 -14.87
N TYR A 237 5.61 18.00 -14.80
CA TYR A 237 6.83 17.35 -14.34
C TYR A 237 7.81 17.14 -15.50
N ASP A 238 9.07 17.47 -15.28
CA ASP A 238 10.20 17.19 -16.17
C ASP A 238 11.08 16.10 -15.54
N ALA A 239 11.09 14.92 -16.16
CA ALA A 239 11.85 13.77 -15.67
C ALA A 239 13.36 13.90 -15.88
N ALA A 240 13.82 14.70 -16.83
CA ALA A 240 15.26 14.88 -17.11
C ALA A 240 15.88 15.86 -16.10
N ALA A 241 15.16 16.94 -15.77
CA ALA A 241 15.58 17.91 -14.77
C ALA A 241 15.17 17.53 -13.33
N ASP A 242 14.24 16.57 -13.18
CA ASP A 242 13.62 16.20 -11.90
C ASP A 242 12.96 17.39 -11.20
N THR A 243 12.18 18.19 -11.96
CA THR A 243 11.51 19.40 -11.45
C THR A 243 10.03 19.43 -11.84
N MET A 244 9.23 20.16 -11.07
CA MET A 244 7.84 20.48 -11.43
C MET A 244 7.74 21.97 -11.76
N THR A 245 7.14 22.31 -12.90
CA THR A 245 6.94 23.71 -13.30
C THR A 245 5.47 24.07 -13.22
N ASP A 246 5.12 25.11 -12.46
CA ASP A 246 3.78 25.70 -12.45
C ASP A 246 3.66 26.74 -13.56
N THR A 247 2.80 26.44 -14.53
CA THR A 247 2.47 27.30 -15.67
C THR A 247 1.26 28.19 -15.42
N SER A 248 0.68 28.18 -14.19
CA SER A 248 -0.45 29.06 -13.85
C SER A 248 -0.05 30.49 -13.48
N VAL A 249 1.25 30.72 -13.25
CA VAL A 249 1.83 31.99 -12.83
C VAL A 249 2.85 32.47 -13.85
N THR A 250 2.98 33.80 -14.02
CA THR A 250 3.96 34.41 -14.93
C THR A 250 4.86 35.37 -14.13
N PRO A 251 6.17 35.13 -14.05
CA PRO A 251 6.92 34.01 -14.65
C PRO A 251 6.56 32.66 -14.01
N ASN A 252 6.75 31.58 -14.77
CA ASN A 252 6.53 30.21 -14.28
C ASN A 252 7.41 29.94 -13.06
N VAL A 253 6.90 29.17 -12.10
CA VAL A 253 7.65 28.79 -10.90
C VAL A 253 8.14 27.35 -11.05
N VAL A 254 9.45 27.14 -10.92
CA VAL A 254 10.08 25.81 -10.96
C VAL A 254 10.31 25.32 -9.54
N TYR A 255 9.73 24.18 -9.21
CA TYR A 255 9.89 23.48 -7.95
C TYR A 255 10.94 22.38 -8.10
N SER A 256 11.94 22.41 -7.22
CA SER A 256 13.02 21.40 -7.17
C SER A 256 12.86 20.49 -5.96
N PRO A 257 13.32 19.23 -6.04
CA PRO A 257 13.23 18.28 -4.95
C PRO A 257 14.14 18.69 -3.79
N LYS A 258 13.55 18.86 -2.60
CA LYS A 258 14.26 19.23 -1.38
C LYS A 258 13.49 18.72 -0.16
N ASN A 259 14.18 18.00 0.73
CA ASN A 259 13.59 17.40 1.94
C ASN A 259 12.30 16.63 1.63
N ALA A 260 12.33 15.80 0.59
CA ALA A 260 11.20 15.00 0.16
C ALA A 260 9.92 15.76 -0.28
N TYR A 261 10.06 17.03 -0.65
CA TYR A 261 9.02 17.84 -1.29
C TYR A 261 9.56 18.54 -2.54
N PHE A 262 8.67 18.83 -3.47
CA PHE A 262 8.95 19.81 -4.52
C PHE A 262 8.82 21.21 -3.91
N THR A 263 9.94 21.94 -3.87
CA THR A 263 10.07 23.23 -3.19
C THR A 263 10.42 24.33 -4.18
N ALA A 264 9.66 25.43 -4.15
CA ALA A 264 9.91 26.62 -4.94
C ALA A 264 11.13 27.40 -4.40
N PRO A 265 11.69 28.34 -5.19
CA PRO A 265 12.82 29.17 -4.75
C PRO A 265 12.50 30.02 -3.51
N ASP A 266 11.24 30.38 -3.29
CA ASP A 266 10.76 31.12 -2.12
C ASP A 266 10.58 30.24 -0.86
N GLY A 267 10.83 28.93 -0.97
CA GLY A 267 10.71 27.96 0.12
C GLY A 267 9.33 27.32 0.27
N LYS A 268 8.32 27.70 -0.54
CA LYS A 268 7.00 27.04 -0.49
C LYS A 268 7.06 25.65 -1.09
N THR A 269 6.43 24.69 -0.44
CA THR A 269 6.37 23.30 -0.91
C THR A 269 5.05 22.99 -1.60
N LEU A 270 5.08 22.06 -2.56
CA LEU A 270 3.86 21.40 -3.00
C LEU A 270 3.25 20.56 -1.87
N ALA A 271 1.95 20.31 -1.94
CA ALA A 271 1.18 19.72 -0.85
C ALA A 271 1.58 18.27 -0.54
N THR A 272 1.99 17.51 -1.56
CA THR A 272 2.30 16.08 -1.42
C THR A 272 3.80 15.85 -1.48
N GLY A 273 4.36 15.26 -0.43
CA GLY A 273 5.75 14.82 -0.35
C GLY A 273 5.90 13.32 -0.58
N TRP A 274 7.13 12.82 -0.53
CA TRP A 274 7.44 11.39 -0.73
C TRP A 274 8.30 10.80 0.38
N LYS A 275 8.27 9.48 0.48
CA LYS A 275 9.19 8.73 1.34
C LYS A 275 10.57 8.70 0.69
N GLU A 276 11.59 9.15 1.40
CA GLU A 276 12.98 9.07 1.01
C GLU A 276 13.88 8.59 2.15
N ASN A 277 15.06 8.10 1.78
CA ASN A 277 16.08 7.74 2.74
C ASN A 277 16.75 9.01 3.27
N VAL A 278 16.67 9.24 4.58
CA VAL A 278 17.32 10.37 5.27
C VAL A 278 18.59 9.95 6.02
N GLY A 279 19.02 8.69 5.86
CA GLY A 279 20.19 8.14 6.52
C GLY A 279 20.07 8.25 8.03
N THR A 280 21.10 8.78 8.69
CA THR A 280 21.14 8.85 10.16
C THR A 280 20.44 10.07 10.75
N LYS A 281 19.68 10.85 9.96
CA LYS A 281 19.09 12.13 10.39
C LYS A 281 18.21 11.96 11.62
N ASN A 282 17.35 10.94 11.63
CA ASN A 282 16.43 10.66 12.76
C ASN A 282 17.20 10.40 14.07
N PHE A 283 18.27 9.60 14.00
CA PHE A 283 19.12 9.30 15.16
C PHE A 283 19.90 10.51 15.64
N LYS A 284 20.43 11.33 14.73
CA LYS A 284 21.11 12.58 15.08
C LYS A 284 20.17 13.54 15.80
N THR A 285 18.97 13.74 15.26
CA THR A 285 17.94 14.60 15.88
C THR A 285 17.60 14.15 17.30
N LEU A 286 17.47 12.85 17.56
CA LEU A 286 17.23 12.31 18.90
C LEU A 286 18.33 12.69 19.89
N LEU A 287 19.59 12.72 19.46
CA LEU A 287 20.75 12.99 20.32
C LEU A 287 21.07 14.48 20.46
N THR A 288 20.77 15.30 19.45
CA THR A 288 21.12 16.72 19.41
C THR A 288 19.98 17.63 19.88
N ASN A 289 18.73 17.19 19.81
CA ASN A 289 17.59 18.00 20.23
C ASN A 289 17.47 18.04 21.77
N GLU A 290 17.66 19.22 22.35
CA GLU A 290 17.71 19.42 23.79
C GLU A 290 16.39 19.04 24.50
N THR A 291 15.25 19.41 23.91
CA THR A 291 13.92 19.11 24.42
C THR A 291 13.67 17.60 24.48
N ILE A 292 14.06 16.86 23.43
CA ILE A 292 13.88 15.41 23.38
C ILE A 292 14.81 14.71 24.38
N ARG A 293 16.08 15.12 24.41
CA ARG A 293 17.12 14.49 25.25
C ARG A 293 16.83 14.61 26.74
N ALA A 294 16.35 15.77 27.20
CA ALA A 294 16.04 16.01 28.60
C ALA A 294 14.96 15.07 29.14
N GLY A 295 13.91 14.81 28.36
CA GLY A 295 12.87 13.84 28.72
C GLY A 295 13.33 12.38 28.58
N PHE A 296 14.10 12.08 27.52
CA PHE A 296 14.48 10.72 27.17
C PHE A 296 15.27 10.00 28.26
N LEU A 297 16.35 10.59 28.79
CA LEU A 297 17.22 9.90 29.76
C LEU A 297 16.50 9.60 31.08
N LYS A 298 15.66 10.52 31.55
CA LYS A 298 14.87 10.32 32.77
C LYS A 298 13.89 9.16 32.63
N ILE A 299 13.17 9.12 31.51
CA ILE A 299 12.22 8.04 31.21
C ILE A 299 12.95 6.72 31.03
N PHE A 300 14.09 6.72 30.33
CA PHE A 300 14.90 5.53 30.12
C PHE A 300 15.38 4.91 31.43
N LEU A 301 16.00 5.71 32.31
CA LEU A 301 16.48 5.24 33.61
C LEU A 301 15.34 4.72 34.48
N TRP A 302 14.21 5.42 34.48
CA TRP A 302 13.01 4.96 35.19
C TRP A 302 12.50 3.62 34.64
N ASN A 303 12.42 3.44 33.32
CA ASN A 303 11.96 2.19 32.72
C ASN A 303 12.89 1.02 33.06
N VAL A 304 14.21 1.24 33.08
CA VAL A 304 15.19 0.21 33.49
C VAL A 304 15.04 -0.13 34.97
N ALA A 305 14.97 0.89 35.84
CA ALA A 305 14.79 0.69 37.27
C ALA A 305 13.46 -0.03 37.57
N PHE A 306 12.38 0.40 36.93
CA PHE A 306 11.06 -0.21 37.06
C PHE A 306 11.09 -1.68 36.62
N ALA A 307 11.62 -1.99 35.44
CA ALA A 307 11.73 -3.37 34.96
C ALA A 307 12.55 -4.24 35.92
N ALA A 308 13.67 -3.73 36.43
CA ALA A 308 14.50 -4.44 37.41
C ALA A 308 13.76 -4.70 38.72
N ILE A 309 13.09 -3.67 39.27
CA ILE A 309 12.29 -3.79 40.50
C ILE A 309 11.13 -4.78 40.29
N SER A 310 10.44 -4.73 39.15
CA SER A 310 9.36 -5.67 38.83
C SER A 310 9.85 -7.11 38.72
N VAL A 311 10.98 -7.36 38.03
CA VAL A 311 11.55 -8.71 37.92
C VAL A 311 12.01 -9.22 39.29
N LEU A 312 12.71 -8.39 40.07
CA LEU A 312 13.19 -8.80 41.39
C LEU A 312 12.05 -9.07 42.36
N SER A 313 11.04 -8.19 42.43
CA SER A 313 9.90 -8.37 43.32
C SER A 313 9.06 -9.60 42.96
N THR A 314 8.76 -9.80 41.67
CA THR A 314 8.02 -10.98 41.21
C THR A 314 8.81 -12.27 41.40
N PHE A 315 10.12 -12.25 41.16
CA PHE A 315 11.00 -13.38 41.44
C PHE A 315 11.04 -13.72 42.94
N LEU A 316 11.27 -12.72 43.81
CA LEU A 316 11.35 -12.94 45.26
C LEU A 316 10.01 -13.46 45.80
N LEU A 317 8.90 -12.83 45.43
CA LEU A 317 7.58 -13.26 45.86
C LEU A 317 7.25 -14.67 45.33
N GLY A 318 7.50 -14.93 44.04
CA GLY A 318 7.27 -16.23 43.43
C GLY A 318 8.12 -17.33 44.06
N MET A 319 9.39 -17.05 44.34
CA MET A 319 10.29 -17.96 45.04
C MET A 319 9.84 -18.20 46.48
N LEU A 320 9.45 -17.17 47.22
CA LEU A 320 8.93 -17.31 48.59
C LEU A 320 7.67 -18.18 48.62
N LEU A 321 6.73 -17.94 47.71
CA LEU A 321 5.51 -18.75 47.58
C LEU A 321 5.83 -20.19 47.19
N ALA A 322 6.76 -20.40 46.25
CA ALA A 322 7.19 -21.73 45.83
C ALA A 322 7.84 -22.50 47.00
N LEU A 323 8.72 -21.86 47.77
CA LEU A 323 9.35 -22.45 48.96
C LEU A 323 8.32 -22.78 50.04
N LEU A 324 7.37 -21.87 50.30
CA LEU A 324 6.28 -22.09 51.24
C LEU A 324 5.41 -23.29 50.84
N PHE A 325 5.01 -23.38 49.57
CA PHE A 325 4.24 -24.52 49.06
C PHE A 325 5.06 -25.81 48.99
N ASN A 326 6.38 -25.73 48.94
CA ASN A 326 7.24 -26.90 49.01
C ASN A 326 7.37 -27.46 50.44
N ASP A 327 7.13 -26.67 51.50
CA ASP A 327 7.29 -27.12 52.89
C ASP A 327 6.28 -28.23 53.27
N PRO A 328 6.71 -29.48 53.54
CA PRO A 328 5.80 -30.61 53.82
C PRO A 328 4.87 -30.40 55.03
N LYS A 329 5.13 -29.43 55.90
CA LYS A 329 4.29 -29.10 57.06
C LYS A 329 3.08 -28.25 56.72
N LEU A 330 3.06 -27.61 55.54
CA LEU A 330 1.93 -26.79 55.09
C LEU A 330 0.74 -27.71 54.72
N LYS A 331 -0.37 -27.59 55.45
CA LYS A 331 -1.61 -28.33 55.17
C LYS A 331 -2.44 -27.59 54.10
N GLY A 332 -3.12 -28.34 53.22
CA GLY A 332 -4.04 -27.78 52.21
C GLY A 332 -3.43 -27.46 50.83
N LYS A 333 -2.23 -27.96 50.50
CA LYS A 333 -1.50 -27.66 49.23
C LYS A 333 -2.21 -28.03 47.92
N GLY A 334 -3.26 -28.85 47.97
CA GLY A 334 -3.94 -29.39 46.79
C GLY A 334 -5.36 -28.86 46.58
N PHE A 335 -5.78 -27.85 47.34
CA PHE A 335 -7.05 -27.14 47.15
C PHE A 335 -6.79 -25.76 46.54
#